data_AF-A0A2V9Y3T4-F1
#
_entry.id   AF-A0A2V9Y3T4-F1
#
_cell.length_a   1.000
_cell.length_b   1.000
_cell.length_c   1.000
_cell.angle_alpha   90.00
_cell.angle_beta   90.00
_cell.angle_gamma   90.00
#
_symmetry.space_group_name_H-M   'P 1'
#
loop_
_entity.id
_entity.type
_entity.pdbx_description
1 polymer ?
#
loop_
_entity_poly.entity_id
_entity_poly.type
_entity_poly.pdbx_seq_one_letter_code
_entity_poly.pdbx_strand_id
1 'polypeptide(L)'
;MTDSTVEIQGRNLKLSNLEKVLYPATGFTKKDVIDYYARIAPAILPHLHGRALTRKRYPDGVEGEPFFEKNAPMHKPDWVKTVPVWSGRNRRTVHYVLCDDLATLIWLANLAALELHPSLALATDITCPTVMVFDLDPGPPANIVHCCQVAIWLREIFEHLGLKSFPKTSGSKGLQLYVPLNTPTTFEATKLFSHALAQLLEHEHRDLVVSDMKKNIRTGKVFVDWSQNDEHKTTIALYSLRARERPTVSTPVTWDEVERALKKKDAGLLVFESSNTIARFEKMGDLFEPVLELKQKLPDLKAAAVAQTPEAIEIAAEADDHPLRKPASKKSAKKPAARKKRAKV
;
A
#
# COMPACT_ATOMS: atom_id res chain seq x y z
N MET A 1 -25.30 13.32 -29.59
CA MET A 1 -24.51 12.18 -29.08
C MET A 1 -23.63 11.71 -30.21
N THR A 2 -22.33 11.94 -30.14
CA THR A 2 -21.34 11.38 -31.09
C THR A 2 -20.94 10.00 -30.59
N ASP A 3 -21.71 8.99 -31.00
CA ASP A 3 -21.25 7.60 -30.91
C ASP A 3 -20.14 7.42 -31.95
N SER A 4 -19.02 6.83 -31.54
CA SER A 4 -17.87 6.58 -32.43
C SER A 4 -17.38 5.15 -32.26
N THR A 5 -17.17 4.46 -33.37
CA THR A 5 -16.45 3.17 -33.37
C THR A 5 -14.97 3.44 -33.53
N VAL A 6 -14.15 2.93 -32.62
CA VAL A 6 -12.69 3.00 -32.67
C VAL A 6 -12.10 1.61 -32.73
N GLU A 7 -11.00 1.45 -33.45
CA GLU A 7 -10.22 0.21 -33.44
C GLU A 7 -9.10 0.31 -32.41
N ILE A 8 -9.07 -0.61 -31.45
CA ILE A 8 -8.03 -0.69 -30.42
C ILE A 8 -7.51 -2.12 -30.39
N GLN A 9 -6.21 -2.30 -30.69
CA GLN A 9 -5.56 -3.62 -30.72
C GLN A 9 -6.31 -4.63 -31.62
N GLY A 10 -6.77 -4.20 -32.81
CA GLY A 10 -7.51 -5.04 -33.75
C GLY A 10 -8.97 -5.32 -33.34
N ARG A 11 -9.51 -4.61 -32.34
CA ARG A 11 -10.87 -4.80 -31.83
C ARG A 11 -11.69 -3.53 -32.04
N ASN A 12 -12.90 -3.69 -32.57
CA ASN A 12 -13.84 -2.58 -32.73
C ASN A 12 -14.59 -2.31 -31.42
N LEU A 13 -14.46 -1.09 -30.89
CA LEU A 13 -15.14 -0.63 -29.69
C LEU A 13 -16.08 0.52 -30.04
N LYS A 14 -17.37 0.34 -29.74
CA LYS A 14 -18.35 1.43 -29.79
C LYS A 14 -18.26 2.28 -28.52
N LEU A 15 -17.75 3.49 -28.65
CA LEU A 15 -17.77 4.50 -27.59
C LEU A 15 -19.04 5.32 -27.70
N SER A 16 -19.64 5.65 -26.56
CA SER A 16 -20.93 6.36 -26.51
C SER A 16 -20.96 7.42 -25.43
N ASN A 17 -21.73 8.47 -25.67
CA ASN A 17 -21.91 9.58 -24.72
C ASN A 17 -20.57 10.20 -24.27
N LEU A 18 -19.67 10.45 -25.23
CA LEU A 18 -18.32 10.96 -24.98
C LEU A 18 -18.31 12.32 -24.26
N GLU A 19 -19.20 13.22 -24.67
CA GLU A 19 -19.34 14.55 -24.08
C GLU A 19 -20.11 14.56 -22.73
N LYS A 20 -20.51 13.39 -22.21
CA LYS A 20 -21.18 13.32 -20.90
C LYS A 20 -20.19 13.74 -19.83
N VAL A 21 -20.50 14.82 -19.11
CA VAL A 21 -19.74 15.27 -17.94
C VAL A 21 -19.90 14.24 -16.81
N LEU A 22 -18.78 13.71 -16.32
CA LEU A 22 -18.74 12.77 -15.20
C LEU A 22 -18.23 13.43 -13.91
N TYR A 23 -17.45 14.52 -14.01
CA TYR A 23 -17.06 15.36 -12.87
C TYR A 23 -17.51 16.81 -13.11
N PRO A 24 -18.67 17.22 -12.56
CA PRO A 24 -19.23 18.55 -12.80
C PRO A 24 -18.31 19.71 -12.40
N ALA A 25 -17.61 19.60 -11.26
CA ALA A 25 -16.77 20.68 -10.74
C ALA A 25 -15.59 21.08 -11.66
N THR A 26 -15.20 20.20 -12.57
CA THR A 26 -14.10 20.45 -13.52
C THR A 26 -14.53 20.30 -14.98
N GLY A 27 -15.80 20.00 -15.25
CA GLY A 27 -16.29 19.67 -16.59
C GLY A 27 -15.67 18.40 -17.19
N PHE A 28 -15.06 17.52 -16.38
CA PHE A 28 -14.32 16.35 -16.89
C PHE A 28 -15.31 15.32 -17.45
N THR A 29 -15.18 15.03 -18.74
CA THR A 29 -16.12 14.24 -19.53
C THR A 29 -15.75 12.76 -19.56
N LYS A 30 -16.65 11.92 -20.10
CA LYS A 30 -16.34 10.52 -20.38
C LYS A 30 -15.19 10.38 -21.37
N LYS A 31 -15.10 11.25 -22.38
CA LYS A 31 -13.96 11.30 -23.30
C LYS A 31 -12.65 11.49 -22.55
N ASP A 32 -12.61 12.39 -21.57
CA ASP A 32 -11.41 12.66 -20.76
C ASP A 32 -11.05 11.48 -19.85
N VAL A 33 -12.05 10.75 -19.33
CA VAL A 33 -11.81 9.49 -18.59
C VAL A 33 -11.17 8.44 -19.49
N ILE A 34 -11.68 8.29 -20.73
CA ILE A 34 -11.14 7.34 -21.71
C ILE A 34 -9.72 7.75 -22.11
N ASP A 35 -9.47 9.03 -22.40
CA ASP A 35 -8.14 9.56 -22.72
C ASP A 35 -7.15 9.32 -21.58
N TYR A 36 -7.54 9.63 -20.34
CA TYR A 36 -6.71 9.38 -19.17
C TYR A 36 -6.29 7.92 -19.07
N TYR A 37 -7.24 6.99 -19.15
CA TYR A 37 -6.95 5.57 -19.06
C TYR A 37 -6.14 5.05 -20.25
N ALA A 38 -6.33 5.60 -21.45
CA ALA A 38 -5.50 5.28 -22.61
C ALA A 38 -4.04 5.68 -22.40
N ARG A 39 -3.81 6.90 -21.90
CA ARG A 39 -2.47 7.45 -21.69
C ARG A 39 -1.71 6.81 -20.54
N ILE A 40 -2.41 6.45 -19.46
CA ILE A 40 -1.81 5.79 -18.29
C ILE A 40 -1.77 4.26 -18.44
N ALA A 41 -2.32 3.70 -19.52
CA ALA A 41 -2.35 2.25 -19.79
C ALA A 41 -1.00 1.55 -19.59
N PRO A 42 0.15 2.09 -20.05
CA PRO A 42 1.45 1.44 -19.84
C PRO A 42 1.82 1.28 -18.36
N ALA A 43 1.34 2.17 -17.48
CA ALA A 43 1.58 2.11 -16.05
C ALA A 43 0.54 1.25 -15.33
N ILE A 44 -0.75 1.42 -15.62
CA ILE A 44 -1.82 0.76 -14.87
C ILE A 44 -2.02 -0.71 -15.24
N LEU A 45 -1.85 -1.09 -16.51
CA LEU A 45 -2.12 -2.46 -16.96
C LEU A 45 -1.25 -3.52 -16.25
N PRO A 46 0.08 -3.33 -16.06
CA PRO A 46 0.88 -4.27 -15.28
C PRO A 46 0.32 -4.53 -13.87
N HIS A 47 -0.23 -3.50 -13.21
CA HIS A 47 -0.82 -3.63 -11.87
C HIS A 47 -2.21 -4.26 -11.86
N LEU A 48 -2.92 -4.29 -12.99
CA LEU A 48 -4.22 -4.95 -13.14
C LEU A 48 -4.11 -6.37 -13.70
N HIS A 49 -3.02 -6.67 -14.40
CA HIS A 49 -2.85 -7.89 -15.18
C HIS A 49 -3.06 -9.14 -14.32
N GLY A 50 -3.93 -10.03 -14.79
CA GLY A 50 -4.23 -11.29 -14.14
C GLY A 50 -4.96 -11.14 -12.79
N ARG A 51 -5.48 -9.97 -12.41
CA ARG A 51 -6.19 -9.78 -11.14
C ARG A 51 -7.70 -9.74 -11.35
N ALA A 52 -8.42 -10.46 -10.49
CA ALA A 52 -9.89 -10.38 -10.44
C ALA A 52 -10.32 -8.94 -10.11
N LEU A 53 -11.05 -8.30 -11.02
CA LEU A 53 -11.34 -6.86 -10.95
C LEU A 53 -12.78 -6.57 -10.51
N THR A 54 -12.92 -5.91 -9.36
CA THR A 54 -14.17 -5.24 -8.99
C THR A 54 -14.17 -3.84 -9.59
N ARG A 55 -15.29 -3.44 -10.23
CA ARG A 55 -15.44 -2.09 -10.78
C ARG A 55 -16.46 -1.31 -9.97
N LYS A 56 -16.20 -0.03 -9.70
CA LYS A 56 -17.22 0.89 -9.21
C LYS A 56 -17.59 1.84 -10.34
N ARG A 57 -18.86 1.76 -10.77
CA ARG A 57 -19.36 2.49 -11.93
C ARG A 57 -20.19 3.68 -11.50
N TYR A 58 -20.06 4.75 -12.28
CA TYR A 58 -20.74 6.03 -12.09
C TYR A 58 -21.37 6.45 -13.42
N PRO A 59 -22.43 5.73 -13.89
CA PRO A 59 -23.00 5.99 -15.21
C PRO A 59 -23.45 7.44 -15.39
N ASP A 60 -23.90 8.07 -14.30
CA ASP A 60 -24.42 9.44 -14.23
C ASP A 60 -23.44 10.44 -13.58
N GLY A 61 -22.15 10.09 -13.53
CA GLY A 61 -21.12 10.93 -12.93
C GLY A 61 -20.99 10.78 -11.41
N VAL A 62 -20.04 11.51 -10.84
CA VAL A 62 -19.64 11.38 -9.43
C VAL A 62 -20.69 11.85 -8.42
N GLU A 63 -21.67 12.63 -8.85
CA GLU A 63 -22.80 13.08 -8.04
C GLU A 63 -24.02 12.14 -8.14
N GLY A 64 -24.01 11.21 -9.09
CA GLY A 64 -25.06 10.20 -9.27
C GLY A 64 -24.84 8.95 -8.41
N GLU A 65 -25.84 8.05 -8.40
CA GLU A 65 -25.77 6.80 -7.64
C GLU A 65 -24.73 5.84 -8.25
N PRO A 66 -23.71 5.43 -7.49
CA PRO A 66 -22.75 4.46 -7.97
C PRO A 66 -23.19 3.02 -7.68
N PHE A 67 -22.58 2.06 -8.38
CA PHE A 67 -22.70 0.67 -7.97
C PHE A 67 -21.40 -0.11 -8.14
N PHE A 68 -21.21 -1.08 -7.26
CA PHE A 68 -20.12 -2.04 -7.34
C PHE A 68 -20.53 -3.21 -8.23
N GLU A 69 -19.67 -3.54 -9.19
CA GLU A 69 -19.89 -4.59 -10.17
C GLU A 69 -18.73 -5.59 -10.13
N LYS A 70 -18.95 -6.67 -9.39
CA LYS A 70 -18.00 -7.79 -9.28
C LYS A 70 -18.12 -8.75 -10.47
N ASN A 71 -19.35 -9.18 -10.74
CA ASN A 71 -19.63 -10.08 -11.85
C ASN A 71 -19.49 -9.34 -13.19
N ALA A 72 -18.98 -10.00 -14.21
CA ALA A 72 -18.90 -9.45 -15.54
C ALA A 72 -20.34 -9.23 -16.10
N PRO A 73 -20.57 -8.17 -16.90
CA PRO A 73 -21.86 -7.95 -17.53
C PRO A 73 -22.17 -9.09 -18.49
N MET A 74 -23.44 -9.50 -18.58
CA MET A 74 -23.86 -10.58 -19.49
C MET A 74 -23.52 -10.28 -20.95
N HIS A 75 -23.65 -9.03 -21.37
CA HIS A 75 -23.40 -8.58 -22.75
C HIS A 75 -22.01 -7.95 -22.93
N LYS A 76 -20.99 -8.45 -22.21
CA LYS A 76 -19.60 -8.04 -22.46
C LYS A 76 -19.16 -8.48 -23.88
N PRO A 77 -18.24 -7.78 -24.53
CA PRO A 77 -17.60 -8.28 -25.74
C PRO A 77 -16.91 -9.63 -25.50
N ASP A 78 -16.87 -10.49 -26.53
CA ASP A 78 -16.32 -11.85 -26.43
C ASP A 78 -14.84 -11.86 -26.02
N TRP A 79 -14.09 -10.87 -26.49
CA TRP A 79 -12.67 -10.70 -26.19
C TRP A 79 -12.38 -10.22 -24.75
N VAL A 80 -13.38 -9.75 -24.00
CA VAL A 80 -13.20 -9.40 -22.58
C VAL A 80 -13.09 -10.69 -21.77
N LYS A 81 -11.89 -10.99 -21.28
CA LYS A 81 -11.65 -12.20 -20.48
C LYS A 81 -12.25 -12.09 -19.09
N THR A 82 -12.60 -13.25 -18.53
CA THR A 82 -13.09 -13.35 -17.15
C THR A 82 -12.45 -14.52 -16.43
N VAL A 83 -12.40 -14.44 -15.10
CA VAL A 83 -12.00 -15.54 -14.21
C VAL A 83 -13.15 -15.93 -13.29
N PRO A 84 -13.48 -17.23 -13.16
CA PRO A 84 -14.42 -17.70 -12.14
C PRO A 84 -13.75 -17.72 -10.76
N VAL A 85 -14.38 -17.09 -9.77
CA VAL A 85 -13.96 -17.14 -8.37
C VAL A 85 -15.15 -17.55 -7.52
N TRP A 86 -14.98 -18.60 -6.70
CA TRP A 86 -16.02 -19.06 -5.79
C TRP A 86 -16.24 -18.04 -4.66
N SER A 87 -17.48 -17.64 -4.43
CA SER A 87 -17.86 -16.80 -3.30
C SER A 87 -18.59 -17.64 -2.25
N GLY A 88 -17.89 -18.00 -1.17
CA GLY A 88 -18.47 -18.76 -0.06
C GLY A 88 -19.71 -18.07 0.53
N ARG A 89 -19.63 -16.75 0.76
CA ARG A 89 -20.74 -15.94 1.28
C ARG A 89 -22.00 -15.98 0.40
N ASN A 90 -21.83 -15.90 -0.92
CA ASN A 90 -22.96 -15.87 -1.85
C ASN A 90 -23.34 -17.26 -2.38
N ARG A 91 -22.59 -18.30 -1.97
CA ARG A 91 -22.74 -19.70 -2.42
C ARG A 91 -22.84 -19.84 -3.94
N ARG A 92 -22.04 -19.05 -4.67
CA ARG A 92 -22.02 -19.02 -6.14
C ARG A 92 -20.65 -18.63 -6.67
N THR A 93 -20.38 -19.01 -7.92
CA THR A 93 -19.24 -18.51 -8.68
C THR A 93 -19.53 -17.11 -9.21
N VAL A 94 -18.57 -16.21 -9.02
CA VAL A 94 -18.58 -14.86 -9.60
C VAL A 94 -17.54 -14.83 -10.71
N HIS A 95 -17.92 -14.35 -11.90
CA HIS A 95 -17.00 -14.20 -13.02
C HIS A 95 -16.46 -12.78 -13.03
N TYR A 96 -15.24 -12.58 -12.52
CA TYR A 96 -14.61 -11.26 -12.51
C TYR A 96 -14.02 -10.95 -13.88
N VAL A 97 -14.03 -9.67 -14.28
CA VAL A 97 -13.32 -9.20 -15.48
C VAL A 97 -11.81 -9.27 -15.20
N LEU A 98 -11.04 -9.68 -16.21
CA LEU A 98 -9.58 -9.51 -16.25
C LEU A 98 -9.25 -8.35 -17.18
N CYS A 99 -8.64 -7.29 -16.62
CA CYS A 99 -8.27 -6.09 -17.39
C CYS A 99 -6.80 -6.17 -17.83
N ASP A 100 -6.53 -7.11 -18.74
CA ASP A 100 -5.16 -7.47 -19.14
C ASP A 100 -4.64 -6.66 -20.33
N ASP A 101 -5.49 -5.88 -20.99
CA ASP A 101 -5.15 -5.16 -22.22
C ASP A 101 -5.86 -3.80 -22.34
N LEU A 102 -5.33 -2.96 -23.23
CA LEU A 102 -5.82 -1.60 -23.46
C LEU A 102 -7.28 -1.60 -23.92
N ALA A 103 -7.67 -2.49 -24.83
CA ALA A 103 -9.06 -2.58 -25.29
C ALA A 103 -10.03 -2.82 -24.11
N THR A 104 -9.69 -3.72 -23.18
CA THR A 104 -10.51 -3.98 -21.99
C THR A 104 -10.56 -2.78 -21.07
N LEU A 105 -9.44 -2.10 -20.84
CA LEU A 105 -9.39 -0.89 -20.02
C LEU A 105 -10.28 0.22 -20.58
N ILE A 106 -10.22 0.45 -21.90
CA ILE A 106 -11.03 1.47 -22.58
C ILE A 106 -12.52 1.10 -22.58
N TRP A 107 -12.84 -0.18 -22.75
CA TRP A 107 -14.22 -0.65 -22.60
C TRP A 107 -14.76 -0.40 -21.18
N LEU A 108 -13.97 -0.67 -20.14
CA LEU A 108 -14.34 -0.38 -18.75
C LEU A 108 -14.55 1.14 -18.53
N ALA A 109 -13.66 1.98 -19.04
CA ALA A 109 -13.78 3.43 -18.99
C ALA A 109 -15.08 3.92 -19.69
N ASN A 110 -15.42 3.36 -20.86
CA ASN A 110 -16.64 3.66 -21.59
C ASN A 110 -17.93 3.30 -20.83
N LEU A 111 -17.86 2.25 -20.00
CA LEU A 111 -18.92 1.85 -19.06
C LEU A 111 -19.00 2.74 -17.80
N ALA A 112 -18.21 3.82 -17.75
CA ALA A 112 -18.06 4.72 -16.61
C ALA A 112 -17.57 4.01 -15.34
N ALA A 113 -16.72 2.97 -15.48
CA ALA A 113 -15.98 2.40 -14.37
C ALA A 113 -14.85 3.36 -13.96
N LEU A 114 -15.19 4.34 -13.11
CA LEU A 114 -14.21 5.34 -12.67
C LEU A 114 -13.19 4.73 -11.72
N GLU A 115 -13.64 3.88 -10.79
CA GLU A 115 -12.74 3.24 -9.83
C GLU A 115 -12.56 1.75 -10.14
N LEU A 116 -11.30 1.33 -10.22
CA LEU A 116 -10.86 -0.04 -10.51
C LEU A 116 -10.26 -0.62 -9.23
N HIS A 117 -10.79 -1.75 -8.77
CA HIS A 117 -10.42 -2.36 -7.50
C HIS A 117 -9.98 -3.82 -7.72
N PRO A 118 -8.71 -4.09 -8.01
CA PRO A 118 -8.19 -5.44 -8.16
C PRO A 118 -8.09 -6.18 -6.81
N SER A 119 -8.08 -7.51 -6.89
CA SER A 119 -7.63 -8.38 -5.79
C SER A 119 -6.13 -8.18 -5.50
N LEU A 120 -5.72 -8.39 -4.25
CA LEU A 120 -4.31 -8.43 -3.85
C LEU A 120 -3.59 -9.70 -4.34
N ALA A 121 -4.34 -10.70 -4.78
CA ALA A 121 -3.84 -11.94 -5.39
C ALA A 121 -4.05 -11.95 -6.91
N LEU A 122 -3.29 -12.80 -7.60
CA LEU A 122 -3.54 -13.12 -9.00
C LEU A 122 -4.70 -14.13 -9.10
N ALA A 123 -5.43 -14.08 -10.19
CA ALA A 123 -6.51 -14.99 -10.54
C ALA A 123 -6.06 -16.46 -10.64
N THR A 124 -4.80 -16.70 -11.00
CA THR A 124 -4.21 -18.03 -11.10
C THR A 124 -4.07 -18.73 -9.75
N ASP A 125 -3.92 -17.95 -8.67
CA ASP A 125 -3.91 -18.43 -7.29
C ASP A 125 -4.51 -17.36 -6.38
N ILE A 126 -5.85 -17.35 -6.30
CA ILE A 126 -6.61 -16.28 -5.65
C ILE A 126 -6.44 -16.25 -4.12
N THR A 127 -5.88 -17.31 -3.53
CA THR A 127 -5.68 -17.42 -2.07
C THR A 127 -4.27 -16.98 -1.63
N CYS A 128 -3.35 -16.81 -2.60
CA CYS A 128 -1.98 -16.37 -2.38
C CYS A 128 -1.81 -14.88 -2.74
N PRO A 129 -1.85 -13.96 -1.76
CA PRO A 129 -1.65 -12.54 -2.03
C PRO A 129 -0.23 -12.28 -2.54
N THR A 130 -0.12 -11.45 -3.58
CA THR A 130 1.16 -10.96 -4.11
C THR A 130 1.72 -9.79 -3.30
N VAL A 131 0.87 -9.12 -2.52
CA VAL A 131 1.18 -7.89 -1.79
C VAL A 131 0.37 -7.85 -0.50
N MET A 132 0.98 -7.31 0.55
CA MET A 132 0.29 -6.92 1.78
C MET A 132 0.12 -5.39 1.80
N VAL A 133 -1.04 -4.91 2.26
CA VAL A 133 -1.42 -3.49 2.22
C VAL A 133 -1.78 -2.98 3.61
N PHE A 134 -1.35 -1.76 3.91
CA PHE A 134 -1.84 -0.96 5.03
C PHE A 134 -2.57 0.25 4.47
N ASP A 135 -3.89 0.33 4.67
CA ASP A 135 -4.69 1.48 4.27
C ASP A 135 -4.87 2.43 5.46
N LEU A 136 -4.26 3.61 5.37
CA LEU A 136 -4.18 4.58 6.45
C LEU A 136 -5.30 5.60 6.27
N ASP A 137 -6.37 5.42 7.03
CA ASP A 137 -7.61 6.17 6.92
C ASP A 137 -7.72 7.24 8.02
N PRO A 138 -7.61 8.53 7.70
CA PRO A 138 -7.70 9.58 8.71
C PRO A 138 -9.16 9.90 9.06
N GLY A 139 -9.47 9.92 10.35
CA GLY A 139 -10.73 10.43 10.90
C GLY A 139 -10.64 11.93 11.19
N PRO A 140 -11.52 12.78 10.64
CA PRO A 140 -11.48 14.22 10.85
C PRO A 140 -11.37 14.59 12.34
N PRO A 141 -10.60 15.63 12.71
CA PRO A 141 -9.87 16.56 11.84
C PRO A 141 -8.53 16.03 11.30
N ALA A 142 -8.13 14.78 11.59
CA ALA A 142 -6.95 14.19 10.98
C ALA A 142 -7.12 14.11 9.45
N ASN A 143 -5.99 14.12 8.76
CA ASN A 143 -5.91 14.14 7.30
C ASN A 143 -4.66 13.35 6.84
N ILE A 144 -4.35 13.38 5.54
CA ILE A 144 -3.23 12.63 4.96
C ILE A 144 -1.87 12.94 5.60
N VAL A 145 -1.66 14.14 6.16
CA VAL A 145 -0.41 14.49 6.88
C VAL A 145 -0.22 13.59 8.09
N HIS A 146 -1.30 13.26 8.80
CA HIS A 146 -1.27 12.32 9.93
C HIS A 146 -0.98 10.90 9.42
N CYS A 147 -1.54 10.53 8.26
CA CYS A 147 -1.21 9.26 7.60
C CYS A 147 0.28 9.19 7.21
N CYS A 148 0.90 10.29 6.79
CA CYS A 148 2.33 10.34 6.49
C CYS A 148 3.17 9.97 7.72
N GLN A 149 2.82 10.50 8.90
CA GLN A 149 3.51 10.15 10.14
C GLN A 149 3.43 8.65 10.44
N VAL A 150 2.22 8.09 10.33
CA VAL A 150 1.99 6.65 10.57
C VAL A 150 2.71 5.78 9.53
N ALA A 151 2.74 6.21 8.27
CA ALA A 151 3.46 5.50 7.20
C ALA A 151 4.97 5.49 7.42
N ILE A 152 5.55 6.56 7.98
CA ILE A 152 6.98 6.61 8.31
C ILE A 152 7.31 5.62 9.42
N TRP A 153 6.49 5.53 10.48
CA TRP A 153 6.69 4.50 11.52
C TRP A 153 6.57 3.08 10.96
N LEU A 154 5.56 2.82 10.11
CA LEU A 154 5.46 1.53 9.43
C LEU A 154 6.69 1.23 8.57
N ARG A 155 7.20 2.23 7.83
CA ARG A 155 8.41 2.08 7.02
C ARG A 155 9.62 1.71 7.88
N GLU A 156 9.82 2.40 8.99
CA GLU A 156 10.91 2.12 9.93
C GLU A 156 10.81 0.68 10.46
N ILE A 157 9.61 0.24 10.86
CA ILE A 157 9.39 -1.16 11.28
C ILE A 157 9.74 -2.13 10.13
N PHE A 158 9.30 -1.86 8.91
CA PHE A 158 9.62 -2.72 7.77
C PHE A 158 11.12 -2.75 7.45
N GLU A 159 11.81 -1.61 7.52
CA GLU A 159 13.26 -1.55 7.32
C GLU A 159 14.02 -2.40 8.35
N HIS A 160 13.60 -2.39 9.62
CA HIS A 160 14.17 -3.27 10.66
C HIS A 160 13.89 -4.76 10.38
N LEU A 161 12.76 -5.08 9.76
CA LEU A 161 12.40 -6.45 9.36
C LEU A 161 13.01 -6.86 8.00
N GLY A 162 13.82 -6.00 7.38
CA GLY A 162 14.40 -6.26 6.06
C GLY A 162 13.37 -6.24 4.92
N LEU A 163 12.22 -5.59 5.12
CA LEU A 163 11.14 -5.45 4.16
C LEU A 163 11.14 -4.03 3.56
N LYS A 164 11.00 -3.95 2.23
CA LYS A 164 10.74 -2.73 1.49
C LYS A 164 9.24 -2.49 1.40
N SER A 165 8.85 -1.22 1.50
CA SER A 165 7.47 -0.77 1.40
C SER A 165 7.36 0.48 0.52
N PHE A 166 6.21 0.62 -0.15
CA PHE A 166 5.99 1.58 -1.23
C PHE A 166 4.71 2.39 -0.97
N PRO A 167 4.79 3.72 -0.81
CA PRO A 167 3.63 4.55 -0.49
C PRO A 167 2.91 5.07 -1.73
N LYS A 168 1.59 5.08 -1.70
CA LYS A 168 0.74 5.74 -2.68
C LYS A 168 -0.38 6.49 -2.01
N THR A 169 -0.86 7.57 -2.63
CA THR A 169 -2.09 8.21 -2.17
C THR A 169 -3.27 7.30 -2.46
N SER A 170 -4.31 7.38 -1.64
CA SER A 170 -5.60 6.74 -1.98
C SER A 170 -6.32 7.46 -3.13
N GLY A 171 -5.90 8.68 -3.49
CA GLY A 171 -6.64 9.64 -4.31
C GLY A 171 -7.88 10.22 -3.61
N SER A 172 -8.04 9.94 -2.32
CA SER A 172 -9.17 10.31 -1.48
C SER A 172 -8.66 11.10 -0.28
N LYS A 173 -8.77 10.56 0.95
CA LYS A 173 -8.32 11.24 2.18
C LYS A 173 -7.04 10.66 2.77
N GLY A 174 -6.78 9.38 2.51
CA GLY A 174 -5.73 8.60 3.16
C GLY A 174 -4.54 8.28 2.26
N LEU A 175 -3.60 7.55 2.84
CA LEU A 175 -2.38 7.05 2.22
C LEU A 175 -2.38 5.51 2.33
N GLN A 176 -1.81 4.83 1.34
CA GLN A 176 -1.70 3.37 1.35
C GLN A 176 -0.23 2.97 1.25
N LEU A 177 0.14 1.93 1.99
CA LEU A 177 1.50 1.39 2.00
C LEU A 177 1.47 -0.06 1.53
N TYR A 178 2.22 -0.35 0.47
CA TYR A 178 2.28 -1.67 -0.14
C TYR A 178 3.61 -2.35 0.21
N VAL A 179 3.53 -3.59 0.67
CA VAL A 179 4.70 -4.45 0.93
C VAL A 179 4.62 -5.62 -0.07
N PRO A 180 5.39 -5.59 -1.18
CA PRO A 180 5.35 -6.67 -2.17
C PRO A 180 5.90 -7.95 -1.55
N LEU A 181 5.20 -9.05 -1.78
CA LEU A 181 5.57 -10.37 -1.27
C LEU A 181 6.04 -11.26 -2.41
N ASN A 182 5.22 -11.44 -3.45
CA ASN A 182 5.52 -12.24 -4.65
C ASN A 182 6.17 -13.61 -4.33
N THR A 183 5.83 -14.18 -3.18
CA THR A 183 6.28 -15.47 -2.66
C THR A 183 5.08 -16.21 -2.07
N PRO A 184 5.10 -17.55 -1.99
CA PRO A 184 4.00 -18.31 -1.39
C PRO A 184 3.66 -17.82 0.02
N THR A 185 2.43 -17.34 0.21
CA THR A 185 1.88 -16.89 1.48
C THR A 185 0.35 -16.97 1.45
N THR A 186 -0.32 -16.63 2.55
CA THR A 186 -1.77 -16.67 2.66
C THR A 186 -2.35 -15.35 3.15
N PHE A 187 -3.61 -15.10 2.84
CA PHE A 187 -4.34 -13.97 3.44
C PHE A 187 -4.39 -14.06 4.97
N GLU A 188 -4.46 -15.27 5.55
CA GLU A 188 -4.40 -15.44 7.00
C GLU A 188 -3.07 -14.90 7.58
N ALA A 189 -1.93 -15.28 6.99
CA ALA A 189 -0.62 -14.82 7.45
C ALA A 189 -0.46 -13.31 7.33
N THR A 190 -0.81 -12.73 6.18
CA THR A 190 -0.73 -11.27 5.95
C THR A 190 -1.68 -10.49 6.87
N LYS A 191 -2.87 -11.01 7.13
CA LYS A 191 -3.87 -10.39 8.02
C LYS A 191 -3.43 -10.43 9.48
N LEU A 192 -2.92 -11.57 9.96
CA LEU A 192 -2.38 -11.69 11.32
C LEU A 192 -1.20 -10.73 11.52
N PHE A 193 -0.27 -10.72 10.58
CA PHE A 193 0.92 -9.88 10.64
C PHE A 193 0.56 -8.38 10.61
N SER A 194 -0.29 -7.96 9.66
CA SER A 194 -0.70 -6.56 9.55
C SER A 194 -1.52 -6.09 10.75
N HIS A 195 -2.38 -6.95 11.32
CA HIS A 195 -3.12 -6.63 12.53
C HIS A 195 -2.20 -6.45 13.73
N ALA A 196 -1.20 -7.32 13.92
CA ALA A 196 -0.23 -7.20 15.00
C ALA A 196 0.55 -5.87 14.94
N LEU A 197 0.99 -5.45 13.74
CA LEU A 197 1.64 -4.15 13.57
C LEU A 197 0.71 -2.97 13.82
N ALA A 198 -0.56 -3.07 13.40
CA ALA A 198 -1.56 -2.04 13.69
C ALA A 198 -1.79 -1.89 15.21
N GLN A 199 -1.85 -3.00 15.95
CA GLN A 199 -1.98 -3.00 17.40
C GLN A 199 -0.73 -2.47 18.11
N LEU A 200 0.46 -2.79 17.62
CA LEU A 200 1.71 -2.24 18.13
C LEU A 200 1.74 -0.71 17.99
N LEU A 201 1.44 -0.20 16.79
CA LEU A 201 1.38 1.25 16.56
C LEU A 201 0.29 1.93 17.37
N GLU A 202 -0.87 1.30 17.53
CA GLU A 202 -1.90 1.81 18.44
C GLU A 202 -1.38 1.87 19.87
N HIS A 203 -0.70 0.83 20.36
CA HIS A 203 -0.14 0.80 21.73
C HIS A 203 0.89 1.92 21.96
N GLU A 204 1.82 2.11 21.03
CA GLU A 204 2.89 3.12 21.15
C GLU A 204 2.41 4.55 20.90
N HIS A 205 1.40 4.72 20.03
CA HIS A 205 0.92 6.02 19.56
C HIS A 205 -0.60 6.15 19.72
N ARG A 206 -1.14 5.81 20.90
CA ARG A 206 -2.58 5.81 21.21
C ARG A 206 -3.31 7.10 20.89
N ASP A 207 -2.63 8.24 20.93
CA ASP A 207 -3.24 9.54 20.63
C ASP A 207 -3.46 9.76 19.14
N LEU A 208 -2.73 9.05 18.27
CA LEU A 208 -2.76 9.23 16.81
C LEU A 208 -3.27 8.02 16.05
N VAL A 209 -3.12 6.81 16.57
CA VAL A 209 -3.41 5.56 15.85
C VAL A 209 -4.57 4.81 16.49
N VAL A 210 -5.36 4.13 15.66
CA VAL A 210 -6.38 3.17 16.09
C VAL A 210 -6.39 1.96 15.16
N SER A 211 -6.57 0.76 15.70
CA SER A 211 -6.66 -0.50 14.94
C SER A 211 -8.04 -1.18 15.02
N ASP A 212 -8.93 -0.71 15.91
CA ASP A 212 -10.33 -1.15 15.97
C ASP A 212 -11.14 -0.49 14.84
N MET A 213 -11.96 -1.31 14.16
CA MET A 213 -12.75 -0.91 12.99
C MET A 213 -13.88 0.08 13.32
N LYS A 214 -14.25 0.28 14.59
CA LYS A 214 -15.32 1.21 14.97
C LYS A 214 -15.03 2.63 14.47
N LYS A 215 -16.04 3.28 13.88
CA LYS A 215 -15.88 4.63 13.31
C LYS A 215 -15.84 5.74 14.36
N ASN A 216 -16.54 5.57 15.48
CA ASN A 216 -16.68 6.59 16.53
C ASN A 216 -15.37 6.89 17.29
N ILE A 217 -14.40 5.99 17.24
CA ILE A 217 -13.09 6.13 17.90
C ILE A 217 -12.01 6.72 16.99
N ARG A 218 -12.33 7.06 15.73
CA ARG A 218 -11.37 7.54 14.74
C ARG A 218 -11.17 9.05 14.74
N THR A 219 -12.03 9.81 15.42
CA THR A 219 -11.97 11.28 15.41
C THR A 219 -10.59 11.78 15.82
N GLY A 220 -9.91 12.51 14.93
CA GLY A 220 -8.55 13.04 15.15
C GLY A 220 -7.43 12.00 15.03
N LYS A 221 -7.73 10.75 14.65
CA LYS A 221 -6.78 9.64 14.56
C LYS A 221 -6.69 9.06 13.16
N VAL A 222 -5.67 8.25 12.92
CA VAL A 222 -5.49 7.42 11.73
C VAL A 222 -5.88 5.99 12.07
N PHE A 223 -6.89 5.48 11.38
CA PHE A 223 -7.20 4.06 11.39
C PHE A 223 -6.22 3.34 10.48
N VAL A 224 -5.48 2.38 11.04
CA VAL A 224 -4.61 1.49 10.28
C VAL A 224 -5.47 0.28 9.86
N ASP A 225 -6.04 0.34 8.64
CA ASP A 225 -6.93 -0.70 8.15
C ASP A 225 -6.15 -1.92 7.66
N TRP A 226 -5.78 -2.78 8.61
CA TRP A 226 -5.20 -4.10 8.37
C TRP A 226 -6.20 -5.06 7.72
N SER A 227 -7.51 -4.78 7.81
CA SER A 227 -8.55 -5.67 7.31
C SER A 227 -8.66 -5.68 5.79
N GLN A 228 -7.91 -4.84 5.06
CA GLN A 228 -7.76 -4.89 3.60
C GLN A 228 -7.06 -6.17 3.12
N ASN A 229 -6.26 -6.82 3.98
CA ASN A 229 -5.58 -8.08 3.70
C ASN A 229 -6.54 -9.26 3.84
N ASP A 230 -7.57 -9.31 2.99
CA ASP A 230 -8.60 -10.33 3.00
C ASP A 230 -8.97 -10.75 1.58
N GLU A 231 -9.11 -12.05 1.34
CA GLU A 231 -9.37 -12.61 0.00
C GLU A 231 -10.69 -12.12 -0.63
N HIS A 232 -11.62 -11.62 0.18
CA HIS A 232 -12.92 -11.13 -0.29
C HIS A 232 -12.94 -9.63 -0.60
N LYS A 233 -11.86 -8.93 -0.27
CA LYS A 233 -11.71 -7.49 -0.47
C LYS A 233 -10.89 -7.16 -1.71
N THR A 234 -11.06 -5.93 -2.14
CA THR A 234 -10.34 -5.34 -3.26
C THR A 234 -9.91 -3.94 -2.84
N THR A 235 -8.71 -3.54 -3.25
CA THR A 235 -8.15 -2.23 -2.95
C THR A 235 -8.14 -1.39 -4.22
N ILE A 236 -8.30 -0.07 -4.10
CA ILE A 236 -8.19 0.83 -5.26
C ILE A 236 -6.85 0.63 -5.99
N ALA A 237 -6.91 0.41 -7.30
CA ALA A 237 -5.73 0.24 -8.12
C ALA A 237 -4.83 1.47 -8.11
N LEU A 238 -3.54 1.22 -8.33
CA LEU A 238 -2.58 2.22 -8.77
C LEU A 238 -3.13 2.91 -10.03
N TYR A 239 -2.97 4.23 -10.12
CA TYR A 239 -3.41 5.04 -11.26
C TYR A 239 -4.92 5.05 -11.54
N SER A 240 -5.75 4.44 -10.71
CA SER A 240 -7.21 4.52 -10.89
C SER A 240 -7.73 5.88 -10.45
N LEU A 241 -8.64 6.44 -11.25
CA LEU A 241 -9.42 7.63 -10.88
C LEU A 241 -10.23 7.35 -9.60
N ARG A 242 -10.49 8.40 -8.84
CA ARG A 242 -11.39 8.40 -7.70
C ARG A 242 -12.59 9.26 -8.03
N ALA A 243 -13.78 8.74 -7.75
CA ALA A 243 -15.01 9.51 -7.90
C ALA A 243 -15.18 10.45 -6.70
N ARG A 244 -14.39 11.51 -6.72
CA ARG A 244 -14.50 12.67 -5.83
C ARG A 244 -15.07 13.84 -6.63
N GLU A 245 -15.17 15.00 -5.99
CA GLU A 245 -15.57 16.24 -6.65
C GLU A 245 -14.72 16.55 -7.90
N ARG A 246 -13.42 16.22 -7.84
CA ARG A 246 -12.44 16.41 -8.91
C ARG A 246 -11.85 15.04 -9.32
N PRO A 247 -11.29 14.88 -10.53
CA PRO A 247 -10.76 13.61 -11.04
C PRO A 247 -9.41 13.27 -10.42
N THR A 248 -9.39 13.08 -9.10
CA THR A 248 -8.19 12.69 -8.34
C THR A 248 -7.81 11.25 -8.59
N VAL A 249 -6.56 10.91 -8.32
CA VAL A 249 -5.99 9.60 -8.65
C VAL A 249 -5.32 8.95 -7.44
N SER A 250 -5.44 7.63 -7.35
CA SER A 250 -4.63 6.77 -6.48
C SER A 250 -3.19 6.70 -7.02
N THR A 251 -2.33 7.63 -6.59
CA THR A 251 -1.06 7.93 -7.27
C THR A 251 0.13 7.45 -6.45
N PRO A 252 1.08 6.69 -7.06
CA PRO A 252 2.39 6.46 -6.49
C PRO A 252 3.15 7.72 -6.08
N VAL A 253 3.75 7.68 -4.90
CA VAL A 253 4.59 8.77 -4.40
C VAL A 253 5.91 8.22 -3.88
N THR A 254 6.92 9.08 -3.86
CA THR A 254 8.20 8.77 -3.23
C THR A 254 8.14 9.00 -1.73
N TRP A 255 9.05 8.38 -0.98
CA TRP A 255 9.17 8.65 0.46
C TRP A 255 9.53 10.12 0.76
N ASP A 256 10.39 10.74 -0.05
CA ASP A 256 10.71 12.17 0.07
C ASP A 256 9.47 13.06 -0.03
N GLU A 257 8.49 12.68 -0.85
CA GLU A 257 7.22 13.41 -0.96
C GLU A 257 6.36 13.25 0.29
N VAL A 258 6.33 12.05 0.88
CA VAL A 258 5.63 11.76 2.13
C VAL A 258 6.26 12.55 3.29
N GLU A 259 7.58 12.53 3.41
CA GLU A 259 8.34 13.27 4.44
C GLU A 259 8.17 14.78 4.26
N ARG A 260 8.19 15.28 3.03
CA ARG A 260 7.96 16.70 2.72
C ARG A 260 6.54 17.14 3.11
N ALA A 261 5.52 16.34 2.83
CA ALA A 261 4.14 16.63 3.20
C ALA A 261 3.97 16.70 4.72
N LEU A 262 4.60 15.78 5.45
CA LEU A 262 4.65 15.79 6.91
C LEU A 262 5.35 17.04 7.44
N LYS A 263 6.57 17.32 6.98
CA LYS A 263 7.38 18.46 7.45
C LYS A 263 6.69 19.80 7.22
N LYS A 264 6.04 19.97 6.07
CA LYS A 264 5.31 21.20 5.73
C LYS A 264 3.91 21.27 6.31
N LYS A 265 3.40 20.16 6.87
CA LYS A 265 2.01 20.01 7.34
C LYS A 265 0.98 20.38 6.27
N ASP A 266 1.29 20.03 5.02
CA ASP A 266 0.50 20.42 3.86
C ASP A 266 -0.05 19.20 3.13
N ALA A 267 -1.35 18.96 3.30
CA ALA A 267 -2.07 17.87 2.65
C ALA A 267 -2.16 18.04 1.13
N GLY A 268 -2.11 19.29 0.62
CA GLY A 268 -2.20 19.58 -0.80
C GLY A 268 -1.04 19.03 -1.62
N LEU A 269 0.11 18.75 -0.99
CA LEU A 269 1.29 18.17 -1.63
C LEU A 269 1.11 16.72 -2.07
N LEU A 270 0.06 16.05 -1.62
CA LEU A 270 -0.27 14.65 -1.94
C LEU A 270 -1.66 14.53 -2.59
N VAL A 271 -2.11 15.57 -3.29
CA VAL A 271 -3.31 15.54 -4.13
C VAL A 271 -2.90 15.60 -5.58
N PHE A 272 -3.30 14.59 -6.35
CA PHE A 272 -2.98 14.48 -7.77
C PHE A 272 -4.26 14.26 -8.56
N GLU A 273 -4.52 15.14 -9.52
CA GLU A 273 -5.55 14.93 -10.53
C GLU A 273 -4.99 14.11 -11.71
N SER A 274 -5.88 13.73 -12.62
CA SER A 274 -5.57 12.95 -13.84
C SER A 274 -4.39 13.52 -14.62
N SER A 275 -4.38 14.83 -14.88
CA SER A 275 -3.31 15.53 -15.62
C SER A 275 -1.98 15.52 -14.87
N ASN A 276 -1.97 15.72 -13.55
CA ASN A 276 -0.76 15.64 -12.74
C ASN A 276 -0.16 14.23 -12.79
N THR A 277 -1.02 13.21 -12.73
CA THR A 277 -0.58 11.81 -12.72
C THR A 277 0.06 11.42 -14.05
N ILE A 278 -0.54 11.82 -15.17
CA ILE A 278 0.05 11.60 -16.50
C ILE A 278 1.43 12.27 -16.59
N ALA A 279 1.54 13.55 -16.25
CA ALA A 279 2.80 14.28 -16.32
C ALA A 279 3.87 13.67 -15.41
N ARG A 280 3.47 13.13 -14.24
CA ARG A 280 4.36 12.40 -13.33
C ARG A 280 4.86 11.12 -13.96
N PHE A 281 3.97 10.30 -14.54
CA PHE A 281 4.36 9.06 -15.19
C PHE A 281 5.30 9.30 -16.38
N GLU A 282 5.00 10.28 -17.24
CA GLU A 282 5.85 10.65 -18.37
C GLU A 282 7.26 11.09 -17.92
N LYS A 283 7.37 11.74 -16.75
CA LYS A 283 8.64 12.21 -16.20
C LYS A 283 9.42 11.15 -15.41
N MET A 284 8.72 10.33 -14.62
CA MET A 284 9.33 9.50 -13.59
C MET A 284 9.22 7.99 -13.86
N GLY A 285 8.46 7.59 -14.89
CA GLY A 285 8.07 6.21 -15.08
C GLY A 285 7.12 5.72 -13.99
N ASP A 286 7.00 4.39 -13.87
CA ASP A 286 6.18 3.77 -12.84
C ASP A 286 6.98 3.56 -11.54
N LEU A 287 6.72 4.42 -10.55
CA LEU A 287 7.35 4.32 -9.22
C LEU A 287 7.01 3.01 -8.47
N PHE A 288 5.95 2.30 -8.89
CA PHE A 288 5.52 1.04 -8.30
C PHE A 288 5.93 -0.18 -9.12
N GLU A 289 6.69 -0.03 -10.21
CA GLU A 289 7.22 -1.16 -10.97
C GLU A 289 7.90 -2.21 -10.08
N PRO A 290 8.71 -1.84 -9.05
CA PRO A 290 9.32 -2.83 -8.15
C PRO A 290 8.31 -3.68 -7.37
N VAL A 291 7.07 -3.22 -7.15
CA VAL A 291 6.03 -3.96 -6.43
C VAL A 291 5.57 -5.20 -7.22
N LEU A 292 5.70 -5.17 -8.55
CA LEU A 292 5.33 -6.30 -9.41
C LEU A 292 6.31 -7.48 -9.27
N GLU A 293 7.60 -7.18 -9.07
CA GLU A 293 8.67 -8.18 -9.20
C GLU A 293 9.38 -8.50 -7.87
N LEU A 294 9.42 -7.56 -6.93
CA LEU A 294 10.18 -7.73 -5.69
C LEU A 294 9.60 -8.86 -4.85
N LYS A 295 10.43 -9.86 -4.56
CA LYS A 295 10.08 -11.02 -3.74
C LYS A 295 10.56 -10.81 -2.32
N GLN A 296 9.63 -10.82 -1.36
CA GLN A 296 9.92 -10.69 0.07
C GLN A 296 9.11 -11.73 0.82
N LYS A 297 9.70 -12.28 1.90
CA LYS A 297 9.02 -13.22 2.79
C LYS A 297 8.68 -12.49 4.08
N LEU A 298 7.45 -12.65 4.55
CA LEU A 298 7.11 -12.20 5.89
C LEU A 298 7.98 -12.93 6.92
N PRO A 299 8.48 -12.24 7.95
CA PRO A 299 9.21 -12.90 9.02
C PRO A 299 8.28 -13.82 9.79
N ASP A 300 8.82 -14.94 10.29
CA ASP A 300 8.08 -15.79 11.22
C ASP A 300 8.00 -15.08 12.56
N LEU A 301 6.81 -14.59 12.91
CA LEU A 301 6.58 -13.88 14.17
C LEU A 301 6.87 -14.76 15.39
N LYS A 302 6.76 -16.09 15.29
CA LYS A 302 7.14 -16.99 16.39
C LYS A 302 8.65 -17.03 16.56
N ALA A 303 9.40 -17.10 15.47
CA ALA A 303 10.86 -17.05 15.51
C ALA A 303 11.38 -15.68 15.99
N ALA A 304 10.74 -14.59 15.59
CA ALA A 304 11.09 -13.23 16.01
C ALA A 304 10.82 -12.99 17.52
N ALA A 305 9.74 -13.54 18.06
CA ALA A 305 9.43 -13.49 19.50
C ALA A 305 10.38 -14.37 20.33
N VAL A 306 10.82 -15.52 19.80
CA VAL A 306 11.80 -16.42 20.45
C VAL A 306 13.21 -15.83 20.42
N ALA A 307 13.56 -15.01 19.42
CA ALA A 307 14.83 -14.29 19.38
C ALA A 307 14.91 -13.13 20.40
N GLN A 308 13.80 -12.77 21.06
CA GLN A 308 13.71 -11.71 22.07
C GLN A 308 13.35 -12.25 23.48
N THR A 309 13.70 -13.49 23.81
CA THR A 309 13.68 -13.95 25.21
C THR A 309 14.93 -13.48 25.98
N PRO A 310 14.83 -13.25 27.30
CA PRO A 310 15.91 -12.66 28.12
C PRO A 310 17.23 -13.44 28.09
N GLU A 311 17.18 -14.75 27.81
CA GLU A 311 18.37 -15.61 27.73
C GLU A 311 19.32 -15.24 26.57
N ALA A 312 18.83 -14.62 25.49
CA ALA A 312 19.68 -14.17 24.39
C ALA A 312 20.40 -12.83 24.68
N ILE A 313 19.89 -12.04 25.64
CA ILE A 313 20.51 -10.78 26.06
C ILE A 313 21.67 -11.05 27.03
N GLU A 314 21.60 -12.08 27.86
CA GLU A 314 22.72 -12.47 28.74
C GLU A 314 23.91 -13.03 27.95
N ILE A 315 23.67 -13.81 26.90
CA ILE A 315 24.76 -14.38 26.07
C ILE A 315 25.47 -13.30 25.22
N ALA A 316 24.76 -12.24 24.83
CA ALA A 316 25.37 -11.08 24.16
C ALA A 316 26.08 -10.12 25.14
N ALA A 317 25.60 -10.00 26.38
CA ALA A 317 26.22 -9.18 27.42
C ALA A 317 27.49 -9.83 28.02
N GLU A 318 27.62 -11.16 28.00
CA GLU A 318 28.85 -11.86 28.41
C GLU A 318 29.91 -11.98 27.29
N ALA A 319 29.54 -11.71 26.03
CA ALA A 319 30.49 -11.75 24.92
C ALA A 319 31.26 -10.43 24.70
N ASP A 320 30.84 -9.33 25.34
CA ASP A 320 31.41 -7.99 25.15
C ASP A 320 32.20 -7.44 26.35
N ASP A 321 32.49 -8.25 27.38
CA ASP A 321 33.43 -7.86 28.44
C ASP A 321 34.75 -8.65 28.36
N HIS A 322 35.55 -8.33 27.34
CA HIS A 322 36.98 -8.62 27.37
C HIS A 322 37.75 -7.36 27.80
N PRO A 323 38.40 -7.37 28.98
CA PRO A 323 39.02 -6.17 29.54
C PRO A 323 40.24 -5.74 28.71
N LEU A 324 40.24 -4.47 28.31
CA LEU A 324 41.44 -3.80 27.81
C LEU A 324 42.53 -3.82 28.89
N ARG A 325 43.61 -4.51 28.54
CA ARG A 325 44.91 -4.60 29.24
C ARG A 325 45.35 -3.26 29.85
N LYS A 326 45.61 -3.27 31.15
CA LYS A 326 46.45 -2.28 31.84
C LYS A 326 47.92 -2.41 31.40
N PRO A 327 48.69 -1.31 31.26
CA PRO A 327 50.13 -1.39 31.08
C PRO A 327 50.84 -1.83 32.38
N ALA A 328 51.84 -2.69 32.23
CA ALA A 328 52.62 -3.28 33.31
C ALA A 328 53.42 -2.21 34.09
N SER A 329 53.20 -2.13 35.41
CA SER A 329 54.10 -1.43 36.33
C SER A 329 55.23 -2.36 36.78
N LYS A 330 56.46 -1.82 36.77
CA LYS A 330 57.70 -2.50 37.15
C LYS A 330 57.69 -2.90 38.63
N LYS A 331 58.09 -4.16 38.89
CA LYS A 331 58.42 -4.69 40.23
C LYS A 331 59.51 -3.85 40.91
N SER A 332 59.22 -3.26 42.06
CA SER A 332 60.21 -2.75 43.00
C SER A 332 60.57 -3.82 44.03
N ALA A 333 61.87 -4.08 44.16
CA ALA A 333 62.48 -5.07 45.03
C ALA A 333 62.31 -4.77 46.53
N LYS A 334 62.17 -5.84 47.32
CA LYS A 334 62.29 -5.87 48.78
C LYS A 334 63.69 -5.39 49.21
N LYS A 335 63.76 -4.46 50.16
CA LYS A 335 64.94 -4.23 51.01
C LYS A 335 64.79 -5.00 52.34
N PRO A 336 65.87 -5.62 52.87
CA PRO A 336 65.85 -6.21 54.20
C PRO A 336 66.23 -5.16 55.26
N ALA A 337 65.60 -5.24 56.44
CA ALA A 337 65.98 -4.47 57.62
C ALA A 337 67.04 -5.23 58.43
N ALA A 338 68.21 -4.62 58.62
CA ALA A 338 69.25 -5.09 59.51
C ALA A 338 69.27 -4.25 60.81
N ARG A 339 69.08 -4.97 61.91
CA ARG A 339 69.84 -4.94 63.18
C ARG A 339 70.20 -3.58 63.80
N LYS A 340 69.52 -3.28 64.91
CA LYS A 340 69.94 -2.37 65.99
C LYS A 340 71.29 -2.81 66.60
N LYS A 341 72.22 -1.86 66.77
CA LYS A 341 73.25 -1.87 67.81
C LYS A 341 73.10 -0.61 68.67
N ARG A 342 73.18 -0.83 69.99
CA ARG A 342 73.18 0.13 71.11
C ARG A 342 74.32 1.15 71.03
N ALA A 343 74.17 2.32 71.66
CA ALA A 343 74.90 2.69 72.88
C ALA A 343 74.71 4.18 73.27
N LYS A 344 74.96 4.44 74.58
CA LYS A 344 75.15 5.71 75.32
C LYS A 344 73.86 6.34 75.89
N VAL A 345 73.72 6.58 77.20
CA VAL A 345 74.55 6.46 78.42
C VAL A 345 73.63 6.01 79.56
#